data_AF-A0A1C3N5K6-F1
#
_entry.id   AF-A0A1C3N5K6-F1
#
_cell.length_a   1.000
_cell.length_b   1.000
_cell.length_c   1.000
_cell.angle_alpha   90.00
_cell.angle_beta   90.00
_cell.angle_gamma   90.00
#
_symmetry.space_group_name_H-M   'P 1'
#
loop_
_entity.id
_entity.type
_entity.pdbx_description
1 polymer ?
#
loop_
_entity_poly.entity_id
_entity_poly.type
_entity_poly.pdbx_seq_one_letter_code
_entity_poly.pdbx_strand_id
1 'polypeptide(L)'
;MVGPVPHTAQRPIWLCRECQEPWPCEPARLELQMQFRNGKASLAAYMAGYLTDAIGDMIKLLPDPNPAPDSQALFDRFIAWTNPSLHPDGGDR
;
A
#
# COMPACT_ATOMS: atom_id res chain seq x y z
N MET A 1 23.44 -13.36 -13.92
CA MET A 1 22.73 -13.71 -12.67
C MET A 1 21.69 -12.62 -12.48
N VAL A 2 20.41 -12.92 -12.70
CA VAL A 2 19.32 -11.97 -12.39
C VAL A 2 19.14 -12.03 -10.87
N GLY A 3 19.32 -10.90 -10.18
CA GLY A 3 19.00 -10.79 -8.76
C GLY A 3 17.51 -11.00 -8.52
N PRO A 4 17.07 -11.21 -7.26
CA PRO A 4 15.64 -11.28 -6.96
C PRO A 4 14.96 -10.01 -7.45
N VAL A 5 13.84 -10.12 -8.17
CA VAL A 5 13.18 -8.91 -8.66
C VAL A 5 12.51 -8.23 -7.46
N PRO A 6 12.44 -6.90 -7.42
CA PRO A 6 11.97 -6.20 -6.22
C PRO A 6 10.45 -6.31 -6.08
N HIS A 7 9.94 -6.37 -4.84
CA HIS A 7 8.51 -6.42 -4.53
C HIS A 7 7.81 -5.07 -4.75
N THR A 8 7.81 -4.61 -5.99
CA THR A 8 7.24 -3.33 -6.43
C THR A 8 5.82 -3.50 -6.98
N ALA A 9 5.07 -2.40 -7.02
CA ALA A 9 3.73 -2.37 -7.58
C ALA A 9 3.75 -2.54 -9.10
N GLN A 10 2.84 -3.36 -9.62
CA GLN A 10 2.50 -3.46 -11.03
C GLN A 10 1.22 -2.66 -11.29
N ARG A 11 1.36 -1.47 -11.86
CA ARG A 11 0.23 -0.63 -12.27
C ARG A 11 -0.30 -1.06 -13.64
N PRO A 12 -1.61 -0.93 -13.92
CA PRO A 12 -2.66 -0.36 -13.07
C PRO A 12 -3.37 -1.38 -12.17
N ILE A 13 -2.94 -2.65 -12.16
CA ILE A 13 -3.64 -3.73 -11.44
C ILE A 13 -3.29 -3.81 -9.95
N TRP A 14 -2.22 -3.14 -9.52
CA TRP A 14 -1.73 -3.09 -8.14
C TRP A 14 -1.40 -4.45 -7.53
N LEU A 15 -0.84 -5.36 -8.33
CA LEU A 15 -0.23 -6.60 -7.85
C LEU A 15 1.27 -6.43 -7.66
N CYS A 16 1.87 -7.27 -6.83
CA CYS A 16 3.32 -7.33 -6.66
C CYS A 16 3.97 -8.00 -7.86
N ARG A 17 5.03 -7.41 -8.41
CA ARG A 17 5.75 -8.01 -9.55
C ARG A 17 6.33 -9.39 -9.26
N GLU A 18 6.77 -9.62 -8.02
CA GLU A 18 7.32 -10.92 -7.61
C GLU A 18 6.26 -11.93 -7.24
N CYS A 19 5.44 -11.60 -6.24
CA CYS A 19 4.51 -12.58 -5.66
C CYS A 19 3.20 -12.69 -6.41
N GLN A 20 2.86 -11.72 -7.28
CA GLN A 20 1.53 -11.60 -7.90
C GLN A 20 0.38 -11.43 -6.89
N GLU A 21 0.70 -11.16 -5.62
CA GLU A 21 -0.25 -10.82 -4.55
C GLU A 21 -0.61 -9.33 -4.54
N PRO A 22 -1.72 -8.91 -3.88
CA PRO A 22 -2.06 -7.50 -3.73
C PRO A 22 -0.90 -6.69 -3.15
N TRP A 23 -0.42 -5.70 -3.90
CA TRP A 23 0.63 -4.81 -3.42
C TRP A 23 0.03 -3.71 -2.50
N PRO A 24 0.63 -3.35 -1.36
CA PRO A 24 1.89 -3.86 -0.83
C PRO A 24 1.73 -5.23 -0.17
N CYS A 25 2.46 -6.21 -0.68
CA CYS A 25 2.56 -7.55 -0.09
C CYS A 25 3.47 -7.53 1.14
N GLU A 26 3.41 -8.55 1.99
CA GLU A 26 4.17 -8.60 3.25
C GLU A 26 5.69 -8.33 3.08
N PRO A 27 6.39 -8.91 2.07
CA PRO A 27 7.80 -8.58 1.83
C PRO A 27 8.02 -7.10 1.45
N ALA A 28 7.13 -6.52 0.63
CA ALA A 28 7.21 -5.10 0.28
C ALA A 28 7.01 -4.21 1.50
N ARG A 29 6.06 -4.55 2.37
CA ARG A 29 5.82 -3.81 3.62
C ARG A 29 7.04 -3.87 4.53
N LEU A 30 7.69 -5.02 4.64
CA LEU A 30 8.91 -5.17 5.43
C LEU A 30 10.06 -4.33 4.84
N GLU A 31 10.28 -4.41 3.54
CA GLU A 31 11.31 -3.65 2.85
C GLU A 31 11.11 -2.14 3.02
N LEU A 32 9.87 -1.66 2.85
CA LEU A 32 9.49 -0.26 3.04
C LEU A 32 9.69 0.19 4.51
N GLN A 33 9.32 -0.64 5.49
CA GLN A 33 9.58 -0.33 6.90
C GLN A 33 11.09 -0.22 7.19
N MET A 34 11.92 -1.07 6.58
CA MET A 34 13.37 -0.99 6.73
C MET A 34 13.95 0.27 6.09
N GLN A 35 13.49 0.63 4.89
CA GLN A 35 13.90 1.84 4.17
C GLN A 35 13.54 3.12 4.95
N PHE A 36 12.35 3.14 5.56
CA PHE A 36 11.83 4.29 6.32
C PHE A 36 11.94 4.13 7.84
N ARG A 37 12.87 3.29 8.34
CA ARG A 37 13.02 3.00 9.78
C ARG A 37 13.20 4.26 10.65
N ASN A 38 13.71 5.33 10.05
CA ASN A 38 13.97 6.60 10.71
C ASN A 38 12.75 7.55 10.75
N GLY A 39 11.61 7.18 10.15
CA GLY A 39 10.43 8.04 10.11
C GLY A 39 9.16 7.37 9.59
N LYS A 40 8.28 6.94 10.52
CA LYS A 40 6.96 6.40 10.20
C LYS A 40 6.06 7.40 9.46
N ALA A 41 6.15 8.68 9.80
CA ALA A 41 5.40 9.73 9.12
C ALA A 41 5.81 9.87 7.64
N SER A 42 7.11 9.73 7.34
CA SER A 42 7.63 9.74 5.97
C SER A 42 7.14 8.52 5.19
N LEU A 43 7.09 7.34 5.82
CA LEU A 43 6.51 6.14 5.22
C LEU A 43 5.02 6.32 4.90
N ALA A 44 4.24 6.83 5.86
CA ALA A 44 2.81 7.08 5.67
C ALA A 44 2.55 8.07 4.53
N ALA A 45 3.31 9.17 4.47
CA ALA A 45 3.22 10.16 3.39
C ALA A 45 3.59 9.56 2.03
N TYR A 46 4.64 8.73 1.98
CA TYR A 46 5.04 8.03 0.77
C TYR A 46 3.95 7.06 0.27
N MET A 47 3.36 6.29 1.19
CA MET A 47 2.27 5.36 0.88
C MET A 47 0.97 6.07 0.50
N ALA A 48 0.71 7.28 0.99
CA ALA A 48 -0.44 8.09 0.58
C ALA A 48 -0.38 8.49 -0.91
N GLY A 49 0.82 8.67 -1.46
CA GLY A 49 1.02 8.84 -2.91
C GLY A 49 0.54 7.61 -3.69
N TYR A 50 0.94 6.42 -3.25
CA TYR A 50 0.49 5.17 -3.86
C TYR A 50 -1.00 4.92 -3.71
N LEU A 51 -1.60 5.27 -2.57
CA LEU A 51 -3.05 5.19 -2.37
C LEU A 51 -3.79 6.05 -3.41
N THR A 52 -3.33 7.29 -3.61
CA THR A 52 -3.93 8.23 -4.57
C THR A 52 -3.84 7.69 -6.01
N ASP A 53 -2.65 7.20 -6.38
CA ASP A 53 -2.44 6.56 -7.67
C ASP A 53 -3.32 5.31 -7.86
N ALA A 54 -3.51 4.51 -6.81
CA ALA A 54 -4.31 3.29 -6.86
C ALA A 54 -5.79 3.57 -7.06
N ILE A 55 -6.33 4.56 -6.36
CA ILE A 55 -7.69 5.05 -6.57
C ILE A 55 -7.85 5.52 -8.02
N GLY A 56 -6.90 6.32 -8.52
CA GLY A 56 -6.93 6.84 -9.88
C GLY A 56 -6.90 5.75 -10.96
N ASP A 57 -6.12 4.69 -10.75
CA ASP A 57 -6.06 3.54 -11.67
C ASP A 57 -7.33 2.68 -11.60
N MET A 58 -7.85 2.41 -10.40
CA MET A 58 -9.08 1.63 -10.23
C MET A 58 -10.28 2.31 -10.90
N ILE A 59 -10.44 3.63 -10.71
CA ILE A 59 -11.52 4.40 -11.35
C ILE A 59 -11.44 4.32 -12.89
N LYS A 60 -10.23 4.31 -13.46
CA LYS A 60 -10.04 4.17 -14.92
C LYS A 60 -10.36 2.78 -15.45
N LEU A 61 -10.23 1.74 -14.61
CA LEU A 61 -10.51 0.35 -14.99
C LEU A 61 -11.99 -0.03 -14.81
N LEU A 62 -12.73 0.70 -13.98
CA LEU A 62 -14.16 0.46 -13.73
C LEU A 62 -15.02 1.12 -14.83
N PRO A 63 -15.89 0.37 -15.54
CA PRO A 63 -16.77 0.95 -16.56
C PRO A 63 -17.85 1.86 -15.97
N ASP A 64 -18.29 1.58 -14.74
CA ASP A 64 -19.14 2.44 -13.93
C ASP A 64 -18.58 2.44 -12.49
N PRO A 65 -17.89 3.51 -12.04
CA PRO A 65 -17.20 3.54 -10.75
C PRO A 65 -18.16 3.83 -9.58
N ASN A 66 -19.47 3.57 -9.74
CA ASN A 66 -20.46 3.71 -8.69
C ASN A 66 -20.94 2.31 -8.21
N PRO A 67 -20.74 1.95 -6.93
CA PRO A 67 -20.12 2.75 -5.88
C PRO A 67 -18.61 2.88 -6.04
N ALA A 68 -18.07 3.96 -5.48
CA ALA A 68 -16.64 4.21 -5.44
C ALA A 68 -15.87 3.07 -4.75
N PRO A 69 -14.57 2.89 -5.03
CA PRO A 69 -13.72 1.93 -4.33
C PRO A 69 -13.85 2.07 -2.81
N ASP A 70 -13.88 0.94 -2.09
CA ASP A 70 -13.96 0.92 -0.64
C ASP A 70 -12.77 1.66 -0.01
N SER A 71 -13.05 2.84 0.54
CA SER A 71 -12.05 3.72 1.12
C SER A 71 -11.42 3.13 2.38
N GLN A 72 -12.16 2.33 3.16
CA GLN A 72 -11.65 1.67 4.35
C GLN A 72 -10.68 0.56 3.95
N ALA A 73 -11.08 -0.29 3.00
CA ALA A 73 -10.21 -1.36 2.49
C ALA A 73 -8.91 -0.80 1.89
N LEU A 74 -8.98 0.33 1.19
CA LEU A 74 -7.80 1.00 0.64
C LEU A 74 -6.93 1.63 1.73
N PHE A 75 -7.52 2.25 2.76
CA PHE A 75 -6.78 2.78 3.90
C PHE A 75 -6.04 1.67 4.65
N ASP A 76 -6.71 0.56 4.94
CA ASP A 76 -6.12 -0.59 5.64
C ASP A 76 -4.97 -1.20 4.84
N ARG A 77 -5.14 -1.28 3.52
CA ARG A 77 -4.13 -1.81 2.60
C ARG A 77 -2.88 -0.94 2.48
N PHE A 78 -3.03 0.36 2.32
CA PHE A 78 -1.92 1.27 2.02
C PHE A 78 -1.35 2.01 3.24
N ILE A 79 -2.18 2.35 4.23
CA ILE A 79 -1.83 3.31 5.29
C ILE A 79 -1.78 2.68 6.68
N ALA A 80 -2.77 1.88 7.08
CA ALA A 80 -2.94 1.48 8.49
C ALA A 80 -1.71 0.82 9.11
N TRP A 81 -0.96 0.03 8.32
CA TRP A 81 0.25 -0.67 8.79
C TRP A 81 1.49 0.24 8.90
N THR A 82 1.49 1.43 8.28
CA THR A 82 2.65 2.34 8.28
C THR A 82 2.92 2.99 9.64
N ASN A 83 1.89 3.03 10.48
CA ASN A 83 1.99 3.49 11.85
C ASN A 83 0.99 2.72 12.73
N PRO A 84 1.45 1.73 13.52
CA PRO A 84 0.56 0.99 14.42
C PRO A 84 -0.08 1.90 15.49
N SER A 85 0.49 3.09 15.76
CA SER A 85 -0.10 4.06 16.68
C SER A 85 -1.26 4.87 16.07
N LEU A 86 -1.53 4.75 14.77
CA LEU A 86 -2.70 5.34 14.09
C LEU A 86 -3.93 4.41 14.14
N HIS A 87 -3.80 3.21 14.71
CA HIS A 87 -4.95 2.33 14.94
C HIS A 87 -5.88 3.00 15.98
N PRO A 88 -7.20 3.13 15.72
CA PRO A 88 -8.14 3.80 16.62
C PRO A 88 -8.33 3.10 17.97
N ASP A 89 -7.71 1.94 18.17
CA ASP A 89 -7.56 1.27 19.46
C ASP A 89 -6.16 1.55 20.04
N GLY A 90 -5.97 2.79 20.49
CA GLY A 90 -4.84 3.14 21.34
C GLY A 90 -5.17 2.78 22.79
N GLY A 91 -5.02 1.52 23.16
CA GLY A 91 -5.26 1.05 24.53
C GLY A 91 -4.44 -0.18 24.89
N ASP A 92 -3.27 0.06 25.48
CA ASP A 92 -2.41 -0.91 26.18
C ASP A 92 -1.46 -1.77 25.33
N ARG A 93 -0.23 -1.27 25.16
CA ARG A 93 0.99 -2.07 25.29
C ARG A 93 2.20 -1.21 25.67
#